data_AF-A0A2I4D169-F1
#
_entry.id   AF-A0A2I4D169-F1
#
_cell.length_a   1.000
_cell.length_b   1.000
_cell.length_c   1.000
_cell.angle_alpha   90.00
_cell.angle_beta   90.00
_cell.angle_gamma   90.00
#
_symmetry.space_group_name_H-M   'P 1'
#
loop_
_entity.id
_entity.type
_entity.pdbx_description
1 polymer ?
#
loop_
_entity_poly.entity_id
_entity_poly.type
_entity_poly.pdbx_seq_one_letter_code
_entity_poly.pdbx_strand_id
1 'polypeptide(L)'
;MEGVCEDDLCWLQLDDFRMLLIKTIDPSRITPYLRQCQVISAEDEEQLFNDPTLVLRRRKVGALLDTLQRTGMKGYTAFLESLELDYPQLYRHITGKEPNKTFSILIDTAGESGLTQFLMSELSRLQRALQDERRRRQQACSVAKEQKERSRQQQLKDRELKKLTERVQKILEEREQLNKELKQLRDHNYSLMADINSLNQEKSNALLANRDLQIESRNLSSDTLFHCKTQEEHKEEKQEEIQKEEKQEEKEETLKEPQQRLVCRASPQMNLLTTMFRLRRELHRAEEQKTKSVEEKEELDLRCAQLKGDVKMYRQQNKQTLRQLEEVIRERDKALVSQAQQQEEVRLLLQEKDQYREQVRHLAEKSDKMELLLLRSQGEELQLRTRIRRMTYNSQQFERSVSSEEEEEPTESASKGSSEEVHSGTSGENEEVVLQQQEHCSPVGRAREAEHRPSNTASWDKQTEDLISSMTRSNFCYRRKRALRSKFNSTEYVGNTLDESSGSEITESD
;
A
#
# COMPACT_ATOMS: atom_id res chain seq x y z
N MET A 1 4.91 -33.25 84.86
CA MET A 1 3.65 -32.75 84.29
C MET A 1 3.88 -31.28 84.00
N GLU A 2 4.41 -30.98 82.82
CA GLU A 2 4.50 -29.61 82.33
C GLU A 2 3.13 -29.25 81.76
N GLY A 3 2.60 -28.11 82.19
CA GLY A 3 1.29 -27.62 81.73
C GLY A 3 1.34 -27.42 80.22
N VAL A 4 0.36 -27.97 79.51
CA VAL A 4 0.08 -27.60 78.12
C VAL A 4 -0.19 -26.10 78.14
N CYS A 5 0.71 -25.30 77.57
CA CYS A 5 0.55 -23.85 77.50
C CYS A 5 -0.74 -23.54 76.72
N GLU A 6 -1.55 -22.59 77.18
CA GLU A 6 -2.79 -22.18 76.50
C GLU A 6 -2.55 -21.83 75.03
N ASP A 7 -1.34 -21.34 74.71
CA ASP A 7 -0.76 -21.12 73.39
C ASP A 7 -0.93 -22.33 72.43
N ASP A 8 -0.62 -23.54 72.89
CA ASP A 8 -0.65 -24.75 72.05
C ASP A 8 -2.09 -25.15 71.72
N LEU A 9 -3.04 -24.85 72.61
CA LEU A 9 -4.46 -25.14 72.41
C LEU A 9 -5.08 -24.26 71.32
N CYS A 10 -4.68 -22.97 71.26
CA CYS A 10 -5.16 -22.01 70.26
C CYS A 10 -4.67 -22.35 68.84
N TRP A 11 -3.42 -22.80 68.70
CA TRP A 11 -2.89 -23.23 67.40
C TRP A 11 -3.49 -24.57 66.94
N LEU A 12 -3.82 -25.49 67.86
CA LEU A 12 -4.49 -26.75 67.53
C LEU A 12 -5.87 -26.50 66.89
N GLN A 13 -6.63 -25.55 67.43
CA GLN A 13 -7.91 -25.13 66.84
C GLN A 13 -7.76 -24.52 65.45
N LEU A 14 -6.64 -23.84 65.19
CA LEU A 14 -6.35 -23.27 63.87
C LEU A 14 -5.90 -24.34 62.87
N ASP A 15 -5.26 -25.40 63.37
CA ASP A 15 -4.76 -26.52 62.56
C ASP A 15 -5.90 -27.33 61.93
N ASP A 16 -7.04 -27.43 62.61
CA ASP A 16 -8.29 -28.01 62.05
C ASP A 16 -8.72 -27.30 60.74
N PHE A 17 -8.35 -26.03 60.57
CA PHE A 17 -8.63 -25.23 59.36
C PHE A 17 -7.41 -25.06 58.44
N ARG A 18 -6.26 -25.71 58.72
CA ARG A 18 -5.00 -25.53 57.99
C ARG A 18 -5.14 -25.72 56.49
N MET A 19 -5.89 -26.73 56.05
CA MET A 19 -6.11 -26.98 54.63
C MET A 19 -6.95 -25.88 53.95
N LEU A 20 -7.91 -25.32 54.68
CA LEU A 20 -8.71 -24.20 54.19
C LEU A 20 -7.82 -22.95 54.07
N LEU A 21 -7.06 -22.62 55.11
CA LEU A 21 -6.13 -21.49 55.17
C LEU A 21 -5.11 -21.54 54.02
N ILE A 22 -4.44 -22.68 53.83
CA ILE A 22 -3.45 -22.89 52.76
C ILE A 22 -4.05 -22.72 51.36
N LYS A 23 -5.32 -23.12 51.19
CA LYS A 23 -6.03 -23.03 49.91
C LYS A 23 -6.55 -21.63 49.62
N THR A 24 -6.85 -20.82 50.62
CA THR A 24 -7.48 -19.51 50.43
C THR A 24 -6.50 -18.35 50.51
N ILE A 25 -5.52 -18.39 51.43
CA ILE A 25 -4.67 -17.24 51.75
C ILE A 25 -3.56 -17.01 50.73
N ASP A 26 -3.32 -15.74 50.42
CA ASP A 26 -2.14 -15.28 49.69
C ASP A 26 -1.13 -14.69 50.69
N PRO A 27 0.08 -15.28 50.80
CA PRO A 27 1.05 -14.86 51.81
C PRO A 27 1.46 -13.39 51.61
N SER A 28 1.60 -12.94 50.36
CA SER A 28 1.99 -11.55 50.03
C SER A 28 1.02 -10.48 50.53
N ARG A 29 -0.23 -10.83 50.88
CA ARG A 29 -1.21 -9.89 51.42
C ARG A 29 -1.04 -9.71 52.93
N ILE A 30 -0.82 -10.80 53.66
CA ILE A 30 -0.77 -10.79 55.13
C ILE A 30 0.63 -10.59 55.71
N THR A 31 1.70 -11.00 55.01
CA THR A 31 3.08 -10.88 55.50
C THR A 31 3.50 -9.44 55.85
N PRO A 32 3.12 -8.38 55.11
CA PRO A 32 3.48 -7.00 55.47
C PRO A 32 2.94 -6.57 56.84
N TYR A 33 1.71 -6.99 57.18
CA TYR A 33 1.09 -6.71 58.48
C TYR A 33 1.80 -7.47 59.61
N LEU A 34 2.10 -8.74 59.38
CA LEU A 34 2.79 -9.61 60.34
C LEU A 34 4.23 -9.15 60.62
N ARG A 35 4.93 -8.62 59.61
CA ARG A 35 6.23 -7.97 59.80
C ARG A 35 6.11 -6.72 60.67
N GLN A 36 5.10 -5.89 60.42
CA GLN A 36 4.86 -4.68 61.21
C GLN A 36 4.56 -5.00 62.69
N CYS A 37 3.86 -6.11 62.95
CA CYS A 37 3.59 -6.64 64.29
C CYS A 37 4.81 -7.30 64.96
N GLN A 38 5.97 -7.37 64.28
CA GLN A 38 7.18 -8.05 64.74
C GLN A 38 6.91 -9.50 65.18
N VAL A 39 6.06 -10.22 64.43
CA VAL A 39 5.88 -11.67 64.56
C VAL A 39 6.59 -12.45 63.46
N ILE A 40 7.07 -11.74 62.44
CA ILE A 40 7.90 -12.25 61.34
C ILE A 40 9.02 -11.24 61.12
N SER A 41 10.27 -11.71 61.05
CA SER A 41 11.41 -10.83 60.77
C SER A 41 11.49 -10.49 59.27
N ALA A 42 12.25 -9.45 58.92
CA ALA A 42 12.51 -9.12 57.51
C ALA A 42 13.26 -10.25 56.77
N GLU A 43 14.09 -10.99 57.50
CA GLU A 43 14.84 -12.15 57.01
C GLU A 43 13.90 -13.33 56.72
N ASP A 44 12.94 -13.59 57.61
CA ASP A 44 11.91 -14.62 57.41
C ASP A 44 11.00 -14.31 56.21
N GLU A 45 10.65 -13.03 56.00
CA GLU A 45 9.88 -12.59 54.82
C GLU A 45 10.66 -12.83 53.52
N GLU A 46 11.95 -12.47 53.50
CA GLU A 46 12.81 -12.69 52.35
C GLU A 46 12.97 -14.18 52.04
N GLN A 47 13.22 -15.00 53.06
CA GLN A 47 13.31 -16.44 52.93
C GLN A 47 11.98 -17.04 52.41
N LEU A 48 10.84 -16.58 52.92
CA LEU A 48 9.52 -17.07 52.49
C LEU A 48 9.23 -16.81 51.00
N PHE A 49 9.65 -15.66 50.47
CA PHE A 49 9.37 -15.30 49.08
C PHE A 49 10.44 -15.76 48.08
N ASN A 50 11.70 -15.83 48.49
CA ASN A 50 12.84 -16.11 47.62
C ASN A 50 13.35 -17.55 47.68
N ASP A 51 12.86 -18.40 48.61
CA ASP A 51 13.25 -19.82 48.67
C ASP A 51 12.77 -20.61 47.43
N PRO A 52 13.69 -21.22 46.64
CA PRO A 52 13.37 -22.04 45.47
C PRO A 52 12.52 -23.28 45.79
N THR A 53 12.50 -23.75 47.04
CA THR A 53 11.72 -24.93 47.46
C THR A 53 10.24 -24.62 47.68
N LEU A 54 9.91 -23.33 47.86
CA LEU A 54 8.58 -22.82 48.16
C LEU A 54 7.90 -22.17 46.93
N VAL A 55 8.11 -22.66 45.71
CA VAL A 55 7.50 -22.07 44.48
C VAL A 55 5.97 -22.01 44.54
N LEU A 56 5.35 -23.02 45.14
CA LEU A 56 3.90 -23.13 45.22
C LEU A 56 3.36 -22.26 46.36
N ARG A 57 2.40 -21.38 46.04
CA ARG A 57 1.73 -20.51 47.03
C ARG A 57 1.25 -21.28 48.27
N ARG A 58 0.70 -22.48 48.08
CA ARG A 58 0.24 -23.34 49.19
C ARG A 58 1.36 -23.74 50.15
N ARG A 59 2.56 -24.04 49.63
CA ARG A 59 3.72 -24.36 50.46
C ARG A 59 4.24 -23.12 51.19
N LYS A 60 4.20 -21.94 50.55
CA LYS A 60 4.50 -20.66 51.21
C LYS A 60 3.58 -20.41 52.41
N VAL A 61 2.26 -20.59 52.25
CA VAL A 61 1.33 -20.39 53.38
C VAL A 61 1.56 -21.41 54.50
N GLY A 62 1.86 -22.67 54.16
CA GLY A 62 2.21 -23.68 55.17
C GLY A 62 3.46 -23.29 55.97
N ALA A 63 4.54 -22.92 55.28
CA ALA A 63 5.78 -22.46 55.93
C ALA A 63 5.55 -21.20 56.79
N LEU A 64 4.73 -20.26 56.31
CA LEU A 64 4.34 -19.06 57.04
C LEU A 64 3.61 -19.39 58.35
N LEU A 65 2.66 -20.32 58.32
CA LEU A 65 1.95 -20.77 59.52
C LEU A 65 2.90 -21.44 60.52
N ASP A 66 3.85 -22.25 60.03
CA ASP A 66 4.84 -22.92 60.87
C ASP A 66 5.81 -21.91 61.52
N THR A 67 6.17 -20.84 60.82
CA THR A 67 6.96 -19.73 61.39
C THR A 67 6.17 -18.97 62.45
N LEU A 68 4.90 -18.67 62.21
CA LEU A 68 4.04 -17.97 63.17
C LEU A 68 3.78 -18.79 64.43
N GLN A 69 3.64 -20.12 64.31
CA GLN A 69 3.46 -21.01 65.45
C GLN A 69 4.62 -20.92 66.45
N ARG A 70 5.86 -20.71 65.98
CA ARG A 70 7.05 -20.52 66.84
C ARG A 70 7.00 -19.24 67.68
N THR A 71 6.14 -18.29 67.31
CA THR A 71 5.98 -17.01 68.03
C THR A 71 4.85 -17.01 69.07
N GLY A 72 4.24 -18.18 69.32
CA GLY A 72 3.25 -18.39 70.40
C GLY A 72 1.96 -17.57 70.22
N MET A 73 1.37 -17.13 71.32
CA MET A 73 0.10 -16.37 71.30
C MET A 73 0.17 -15.01 70.59
N LYS A 74 1.35 -14.39 70.55
CA LYS A 74 1.56 -13.14 69.80
C LYS A 74 1.36 -13.37 68.29
N GLY A 75 1.94 -14.45 67.76
CA GLY A 75 1.75 -14.87 66.38
C GLY A 75 0.31 -15.23 66.05
N TYR A 76 -0.35 -15.96 66.96
CA TYR A 76 -1.75 -16.36 66.81
C TYR A 76 -2.68 -15.15 66.71
N THR A 77 -2.52 -14.20 67.63
CA THR A 77 -3.35 -12.98 67.68
C THR A 77 -3.08 -12.09 66.47
N ALA A 78 -1.81 -11.86 66.10
CA ALA A 78 -1.45 -11.08 64.92
C ALA A 78 -1.93 -11.73 63.61
N PHE A 79 -1.91 -13.06 63.54
CA PHE A 79 -2.44 -13.81 62.40
C PHE A 79 -3.95 -13.63 62.28
N LEU A 80 -4.71 -13.78 63.37
CA LEU A 80 -6.14 -13.55 63.36
C LEU A 80 -6.50 -12.10 62.99
N GLU A 81 -5.78 -11.11 63.52
CA GLU A 81 -5.95 -9.71 63.12
C GLU A 81 -5.69 -9.51 61.61
N SER A 82 -4.66 -10.16 61.05
CA SER A 82 -4.41 -10.13 59.60
C SER A 82 -5.55 -10.74 58.78
N LEU A 83 -6.19 -11.80 59.28
CA LEU A 83 -7.35 -12.43 58.64
C LEU A 83 -8.59 -11.55 58.73
N GLU A 84 -8.81 -10.84 59.84
CA GLU A 84 -9.92 -9.87 59.96
C GLU A 84 -9.83 -8.76 58.91
N LEU A 85 -8.60 -8.34 58.58
CA LEU A 85 -8.34 -7.26 57.63
C LEU A 85 -8.50 -7.72 56.18
N ASP A 86 -7.76 -8.77 55.80
CA ASP A 86 -7.63 -9.18 54.39
C ASP A 86 -8.64 -10.26 53.95
N TYR A 87 -9.16 -11.04 54.90
CA TYR A 87 -10.02 -12.20 54.64
C TYR A 87 -11.18 -12.30 55.66
N PRO A 88 -12.08 -11.30 55.74
CA PRO A 88 -13.12 -11.23 56.78
C PRO A 88 -14.08 -12.43 56.78
N GLN A 89 -14.34 -13.03 55.61
CA GLN A 89 -15.17 -14.23 55.49
C GLN A 89 -14.49 -15.49 56.02
N LEU A 90 -13.16 -15.57 55.88
CA LEU A 90 -12.37 -16.69 56.38
C LEU A 90 -12.22 -16.61 57.90
N TYR A 91 -12.01 -15.40 58.43
CA TYR A 91 -11.99 -15.15 59.87
C TYR A 91 -13.30 -15.59 60.53
N ARG A 92 -14.45 -15.12 60.03
CA ARG A 92 -15.78 -15.48 60.58
C ARG A 92 -16.00 -17.00 60.60
N HIS A 93 -15.50 -17.71 59.59
CA HIS A 93 -15.63 -19.16 59.51
C HIS A 93 -14.78 -19.92 60.54
N ILE A 94 -13.60 -19.39 60.88
CA ILE A 94 -12.65 -20.03 61.80
C ILE A 94 -12.98 -19.71 63.26
N THR A 95 -13.30 -18.45 63.57
CA THR A 95 -13.51 -17.99 64.96
C THR A 95 -14.97 -17.92 65.37
N GLY A 96 -15.90 -17.95 64.41
CA GLY A 96 -17.33 -17.75 64.66
C GLY A 96 -17.72 -16.34 65.10
N LYS A 97 -16.77 -15.40 65.11
CA LYS A 97 -16.97 -14.01 65.55
C LYS A 97 -17.02 -13.07 64.35
N GLU A 98 -17.71 -11.94 64.53
CA GLU A 98 -17.70 -10.86 63.54
C GLU A 98 -16.33 -10.17 63.50
N PRO A 99 -15.76 -9.91 62.31
CA PRO A 99 -14.48 -9.23 62.17
C PRO A 99 -14.61 -7.76 62.57
N ASN A 100 -13.88 -7.36 63.60
CA ASN A 100 -13.93 -5.99 64.15
C ASN A 100 -12.73 -5.14 63.69
N LYS A 101 -11.79 -5.71 62.95
CA LYS A 101 -10.60 -5.05 62.38
C LYS A 101 -9.77 -4.38 63.48
N THR A 102 -9.47 -5.17 64.52
CA THR A 102 -8.64 -4.73 65.64
C THR A 102 -7.17 -4.79 65.27
N PHE A 103 -6.41 -3.80 65.75
CA PHE A 103 -4.97 -3.65 65.54
C PHE A 103 -4.22 -3.72 66.86
N SER A 104 -4.63 -4.60 67.76
CA SER A 104 -4.18 -4.63 69.16
C SER A 104 -2.68 -4.91 69.22
N ILE A 105 -2.21 -5.92 68.48
CA ILE A 105 -0.76 -6.25 68.47
C ILE A 105 0.05 -5.13 67.82
N LEU A 106 -0.46 -4.51 66.76
CA LEU A 106 0.23 -3.41 66.08
C LEU A 106 0.30 -2.15 66.97
N ILE A 107 -0.76 -1.84 67.70
CA ILE A 107 -0.77 -0.73 68.66
C ILE A 107 0.16 -1.03 69.85
N ASP A 108 0.15 -2.26 70.37
CA ASP A 108 1.01 -2.67 71.49
C ASP A 108 2.51 -2.66 71.10
N THR A 109 2.83 -2.95 69.83
CA THR A 109 4.22 -2.99 69.35
C THR A 109 4.74 -1.67 68.80
N ALA A 110 3.90 -0.89 68.11
CA ALA A 110 4.32 0.33 67.39
C ALA A 110 3.61 1.61 67.85
N GLY A 111 2.65 1.51 68.77
CA GLY A 111 1.81 2.63 69.24
C GLY A 111 0.77 3.08 68.21
N GLU A 112 -0.16 3.93 68.66
CA GLU A 112 -1.22 4.52 67.81
C GLU A 112 -0.64 5.37 66.65
N SER A 113 0.50 6.01 66.87
CA SER A 113 1.24 6.75 65.84
C SER A 113 1.81 5.81 64.77
N GLY A 114 2.30 4.63 65.14
CA GLY A 114 2.76 3.60 64.22
C GLY A 114 1.64 3.02 63.37
N LEU A 115 0.46 2.78 63.96
CA LEU A 115 -0.74 2.37 63.22
C LEU A 115 -1.16 3.44 62.19
N THR A 116 -1.18 4.71 62.59
CA THR A 116 -1.55 5.82 61.69
C THR A 116 -0.58 5.93 60.52
N GLN A 117 0.72 5.80 60.78
CA GLN A 117 1.75 5.81 59.72
C GLN A 117 1.59 4.64 58.76
N PHE A 118 1.31 3.43 59.27
CA PHE A 118 1.04 2.24 58.46
C PHE A 118 -0.15 2.47 57.53
N LEU A 119 -1.29 2.90 58.07
CA LEU A 119 -2.50 3.18 57.28
C LEU A 119 -2.28 4.27 56.22
N MET A 120 -1.57 5.35 56.56
CA MET A 120 -1.24 6.41 55.60
C MET A 120 -0.33 5.92 54.47
N SER A 121 0.67 5.09 54.79
CA SER A 121 1.54 4.49 53.79
C SER A 121 0.78 3.54 52.86
N GLU A 122 -0.19 2.81 53.41
CA GLU A 122 -0.99 1.83 52.69
C GLU A 122 -2.05 2.50 51.81
N LEU A 123 -2.71 3.55 52.28
CA LEU A 123 -3.56 4.41 51.46
C LEU A 123 -2.79 5.02 50.29
N SER A 124 -1.57 5.51 50.55
CA SER A 124 -0.71 6.06 49.50
C SER A 124 -0.26 4.99 48.48
N ARG A 125 -0.06 3.75 48.93
CA ARG A 125 0.26 2.60 48.05
C ARG A 125 -0.93 2.22 47.17
N LEU A 126 -2.12 2.09 47.75
CA LEU A 126 -3.35 1.76 47.03
C LEU A 126 -3.74 2.87 46.03
N GLN A 127 -3.57 4.14 46.41
CA GLN A 127 -3.82 5.27 45.52
C GLN A 127 -2.90 5.26 44.29
N ARG A 128 -1.61 4.94 44.47
CA ARG A 128 -0.67 4.75 43.36
C ARG A 128 -1.05 3.56 42.48
N ALA A 129 -1.33 2.41 43.08
CA ALA A 129 -1.75 1.22 42.34
C ALA A 129 -3.01 1.46 41.49
N LEU A 130 -4.00 2.20 42.03
CA LEU A 130 -5.21 2.59 41.29
C LEU A 130 -4.89 3.52 40.11
N GLN A 131 -3.99 4.50 40.29
CA GLN A 131 -3.56 5.39 39.22
C GLN A 131 -2.80 4.65 38.11
N ASP A 132 -1.95 3.71 38.49
CA ASP A 132 -1.20 2.88 37.54
C ASP A 132 -2.13 1.95 36.76
N GLU A 133 -3.10 1.32 37.42
CA GLU A 133 -4.13 0.53 36.73
C GLU A 133 -4.98 1.37 35.77
N ARG A 134 -5.33 2.61 36.13
CA ARG A 134 -6.00 3.54 35.20
C ARG A 134 -5.13 3.86 33.99
N ARG A 135 -3.84 4.11 34.18
CA ARG A 135 -2.89 4.37 33.09
C ARG A 135 -2.74 3.15 32.18
N ARG A 136 -2.56 1.95 32.75
CA ARG A 136 -2.51 0.69 32.00
C ARG A 136 -3.77 0.46 31.18
N ARG A 137 -4.95 0.70 31.76
CA ARG A 137 -6.23 0.58 31.05
C ARG A 137 -6.33 1.59 29.90
N GLN A 138 -5.90 2.83 30.10
CA GLN A 138 -5.89 3.84 29.03
C GLN A 138 -4.94 3.46 27.88
N GLN A 139 -3.74 2.97 28.20
CA GLN A 139 -2.77 2.48 27.21
C GLN A 139 -3.29 1.26 26.45
N ALA A 140 -3.91 0.30 27.15
CA ALA A 140 -4.53 -0.85 26.51
C ALA A 140 -5.65 -0.42 25.54
N CYS A 141 -6.47 0.58 25.92
CA CYS A 141 -7.49 1.13 25.04
C CYS A 141 -6.91 1.87 23.82
N SER A 142 -5.82 2.63 23.97
CA SER A 142 -5.19 3.31 22.83
C SER A 142 -4.58 2.31 21.84
N VAL A 143 -3.87 1.30 22.35
CA VAL A 143 -3.30 0.23 21.52
C VAL A 143 -4.40 -0.57 20.81
N ALA A 144 -5.51 -0.88 21.48
CA ALA A 144 -6.64 -1.57 20.86
C ALA A 144 -7.30 -0.76 19.73
N LYS A 145 -7.40 0.58 19.89
CA LYS A 145 -7.90 1.47 18.83
C LYS A 145 -6.95 1.49 17.63
N GLU A 146 -5.67 1.69 17.87
CA GLU A 146 -4.64 1.70 16.82
C GLU A 146 -4.59 0.35 16.08
N GLN A 147 -4.68 -0.77 16.80
CA GLN A 147 -4.74 -2.10 16.19
C GLN A 147 -5.98 -2.29 15.30
N LYS A 148 -7.13 -1.76 15.71
CA LYS A 148 -8.35 -1.80 14.90
C LYS A 148 -8.22 -0.98 13.62
N GLU A 149 -7.57 0.18 13.70
CA GLU A 149 -7.29 1.03 12.53
C GLU A 149 -6.31 0.36 11.57
N ARG A 150 -5.21 -0.20 12.09
CA ARG A 150 -4.25 -1.00 11.30
C ARG A 150 -4.94 -2.18 10.60
N SER A 151 -5.82 -2.90 11.30
CA SER A 151 -6.60 -4.00 10.71
C SER A 151 -7.54 -3.51 9.61
N ARG A 152 -8.22 -2.38 9.79
CA ARG A 152 -9.06 -1.77 8.74
C ARG A 152 -8.25 -1.39 7.51
N GLN A 153 -7.09 -0.77 7.69
CA GLN A 153 -6.19 -0.42 6.58
C GLN A 153 -5.70 -1.67 5.84
N GLN A 154 -5.33 -2.72 6.57
CA GLN A 154 -4.93 -3.99 5.96
C GLN A 154 -6.07 -4.60 5.14
N GLN A 155 -7.30 -4.61 5.66
CA GLN A 155 -8.46 -5.12 4.93
C GLN A 155 -8.74 -4.36 3.62
N LEU A 156 -8.49 -3.05 3.58
CA LEU A 156 -8.62 -2.27 2.36
C LEU A 156 -7.56 -2.67 1.33
N LYS A 157 -6.29 -2.80 1.75
CA LYS A 157 -5.21 -3.29 0.89
C LYS A 157 -5.49 -4.69 0.36
N ASP A 158 -5.98 -5.59 1.20
CA ASP A 158 -6.32 -6.96 0.79
C ASP A 158 -7.47 -6.97 -0.24
N ARG A 159 -8.45 -6.07 -0.11
CA ARG A 159 -9.52 -5.92 -1.11
C ARG A 159 -9.00 -5.39 -2.45
N GLU A 160 -8.08 -4.44 -2.42
CA GLU A 160 -7.43 -3.92 -3.64
C GLU A 160 -6.59 -5.00 -4.31
N LEU A 161 -5.78 -5.72 -3.54
CA LEU A 161 -4.98 -6.83 -4.02
C LEU A 161 -5.86 -7.92 -4.65
N LYS A 162 -6.97 -8.31 -4.01
CA LYS A 162 -7.93 -9.27 -4.60
C LYS A 162 -8.44 -8.83 -5.97
N LYS A 163 -8.85 -7.57 -6.11
CA LYS A 163 -9.30 -7.02 -7.40
C LYS A 163 -8.20 -7.05 -8.45
N LEU A 164 -6.96 -6.76 -8.08
CA LEU A 164 -5.82 -6.84 -9.00
C LEU A 164 -5.53 -8.29 -9.40
N THR A 165 -5.56 -9.23 -8.45
CA THR A 165 -5.40 -10.66 -8.72
C THR A 165 -6.48 -11.18 -9.67
N GLU A 166 -7.75 -10.82 -9.44
CA GLU A 166 -8.87 -11.19 -10.33
C GLU A 166 -8.68 -10.64 -11.75
N ARG A 167 -8.21 -9.39 -11.89
CA ARG A 167 -7.91 -8.80 -13.22
C ARG A 167 -6.81 -9.56 -13.94
N VAL A 168 -5.73 -9.89 -13.22
CA VAL A 168 -4.62 -10.67 -13.79
C VAL A 168 -5.11 -12.06 -14.20
N GLN A 169 -5.90 -12.72 -13.35
CA GLN A 169 -6.46 -14.03 -13.65
C GLN A 169 -7.33 -14.00 -14.91
N LYS A 170 -8.19 -12.99 -15.06
CA LYS A 170 -9.00 -12.83 -16.27
C LYS A 170 -8.15 -12.68 -17.54
N ILE A 171 -7.08 -11.89 -17.48
CA ILE A 171 -6.14 -11.74 -18.61
C ILE A 171 -5.45 -13.07 -18.93
N LEU A 172 -5.08 -13.85 -17.91
CA LEU A 172 -4.49 -15.17 -18.10
C LEU A 172 -5.46 -16.14 -18.77
N GLU A 173 -6.73 -16.15 -18.37
CA GLU A 173 -7.79 -16.96 -18.96
C GLU A 173 -8.06 -16.56 -20.43
N GLU A 174 -8.14 -15.26 -20.73
CA GLU A 174 -8.26 -14.74 -22.11
C GLU A 174 -7.06 -15.14 -22.96
N ARG A 175 -5.83 -15.03 -22.42
CA ARG A 175 -4.61 -15.46 -23.10
C ARG A 175 -4.59 -16.96 -23.37
N GLU A 176 -5.10 -17.77 -22.44
CA GLU A 176 -5.22 -19.22 -22.63
C GLU A 176 -6.26 -19.56 -23.71
N GLN A 177 -7.40 -18.86 -23.72
CA GLN A 177 -8.44 -19.03 -24.72
C GLN A 177 -7.93 -18.70 -26.13
N LEU A 178 -7.26 -17.55 -26.28
CA LEU A 178 -6.63 -17.17 -27.55
C LEU A 178 -5.56 -18.18 -28.00
N ASN A 179 -4.82 -18.77 -27.05
CA ASN A 179 -3.83 -19.81 -27.39
C ASN A 179 -4.50 -21.09 -27.93
N LYS A 180 -5.64 -21.49 -27.33
CA LYS A 180 -6.44 -22.63 -27.81
C LYS A 180 -6.96 -22.37 -29.22
N GLU A 181 -7.50 -21.18 -29.48
CA GLU A 181 -7.97 -20.78 -30.81
C GLU A 181 -6.83 -20.76 -31.84
N LEU A 182 -5.67 -20.22 -31.48
CA LEU A 182 -4.48 -20.23 -32.34
C LEU A 182 -4.05 -21.67 -32.67
N LYS A 183 -4.08 -22.58 -31.69
CA LYS A 183 -3.79 -23.99 -31.91
C LYS A 183 -4.81 -24.62 -32.87
N GLN A 184 -6.10 -24.38 -32.67
CA GLN A 184 -7.15 -24.89 -33.57
C GLN A 184 -6.98 -24.39 -35.01
N LEU A 185 -6.67 -23.10 -35.19
CA LEU A 185 -6.39 -22.53 -36.51
C LEU A 185 -5.16 -23.14 -37.16
N ARG A 186 -4.11 -23.42 -36.36
CA ARG A 186 -2.91 -24.10 -36.85
C ARG A 186 -3.22 -25.53 -37.29
N ASP A 187 -3.97 -26.28 -36.49
CA ASP A 187 -4.37 -27.65 -36.82
C ASP A 187 -5.25 -27.68 -38.07
N HIS A 188 -6.17 -26.72 -38.22
CA HIS A 188 -6.99 -26.56 -39.43
C HIS A 188 -6.14 -26.21 -40.66
N ASN A 189 -5.13 -25.34 -40.50
CA ASN A 189 -4.20 -25.00 -41.58
C ASN A 189 -3.37 -26.22 -42.03
N TYR A 190 -2.92 -27.06 -41.09
CA TYR A 190 -2.25 -28.32 -41.43
C TYR A 190 -3.19 -29.30 -42.14
N SER A 191 -4.46 -29.37 -41.74
CA SER A 191 -5.47 -30.18 -42.46
C SER A 191 -5.66 -29.70 -43.89
N LEU A 192 -5.86 -28.40 -44.10
CA LEU A 192 -5.99 -27.82 -45.44
C LEU A 192 -4.74 -28.08 -46.29
N MET A 193 -3.55 -27.99 -45.71
CA MET A 193 -2.30 -28.30 -46.42
C MET A 193 -2.26 -29.79 -46.83
N ALA A 194 -2.71 -30.70 -45.96
CA ALA A 194 -2.82 -32.12 -46.28
C ALA A 194 -3.83 -32.37 -47.42
N ASP A 195 -4.98 -31.70 -47.39
CA ASP A 195 -6.01 -31.81 -48.44
C ASP A 195 -5.49 -31.28 -49.79
N ILE A 196 -4.81 -30.13 -49.80
CA ILE A 196 -4.17 -29.58 -51.00
C ILE A 196 -3.13 -30.56 -51.56
N ASN A 197 -2.32 -31.17 -50.69
CA ASN A 197 -1.34 -32.17 -51.12
C ASN A 197 -2.02 -33.42 -51.70
N SER A 198 -3.10 -33.92 -51.09
CA SER A 198 -3.89 -35.04 -51.61
C SER A 198 -4.48 -34.72 -53.00
N LEU A 199 -5.11 -33.56 -53.14
CA LEU A 199 -5.67 -33.12 -54.43
C LEU A 199 -4.60 -32.94 -55.50
N ASN A 200 -3.41 -32.42 -55.15
CA ASN A 200 -2.29 -32.32 -56.09
C ASN A 200 -1.78 -33.70 -56.52
N GLN A 201 -1.76 -34.67 -55.60
CA GLN A 201 -1.39 -36.05 -55.90
C GLN A 201 -2.43 -36.71 -56.81
N GLU A 202 -3.72 -36.58 -56.50
CA GLU A 202 -4.83 -37.05 -57.35
C GLU A 202 -4.79 -36.42 -58.75
N LYS A 203 -4.56 -35.11 -58.84
CA LYS A 203 -4.38 -34.40 -60.11
C LYS A 203 -3.20 -34.97 -60.90
N SER A 204 -2.07 -35.22 -60.24
CA SER A 204 -0.89 -35.82 -60.89
C SER A 204 -1.18 -37.23 -61.38
N ASN A 205 -1.88 -38.04 -60.59
CA ASN A 205 -2.33 -39.38 -60.97
C ASN A 205 -3.30 -39.35 -62.16
N ALA A 206 -4.25 -38.42 -62.17
CA ALA A 206 -5.19 -38.24 -63.28
C ALA A 206 -4.47 -37.80 -64.57
N LEU A 207 -3.45 -36.94 -64.46
CA LEU A 207 -2.60 -36.55 -65.60
C LEU A 207 -1.79 -37.74 -66.13
N LEU A 208 -1.25 -38.58 -65.26
CA LEU A 208 -0.56 -39.82 -65.65
C LEU A 208 -1.53 -40.78 -66.36
N ALA A 209 -2.71 -41.03 -65.79
CA ALA A 209 -3.74 -41.86 -66.42
C ALA A 209 -4.20 -41.30 -67.78
N ASN A 210 -4.34 -39.98 -67.91
CA ASN A 210 -4.66 -39.35 -69.20
C ASN A 210 -3.53 -39.55 -70.22
N ARG A 211 -2.27 -39.45 -69.79
CA ARG A 211 -1.10 -39.72 -70.63
C ARG A 211 -1.08 -41.17 -71.11
N ASP A 212 -1.38 -42.12 -70.22
CA ASP A 212 -1.44 -43.55 -70.55
C ASP A 212 -2.57 -43.84 -71.55
N LEU A 213 -3.77 -43.28 -71.33
CA LEU A 213 -4.89 -43.39 -72.28
C LEU A 213 -4.58 -42.75 -73.63
N GLN A 214 -3.84 -41.63 -73.68
CA GLN A 214 -3.37 -41.04 -74.94
C GLN A 214 -2.40 -41.96 -75.68
N ILE A 215 -1.51 -42.65 -74.96
CA ILE A 215 -0.60 -43.64 -75.55
C ILE A 215 -1.40 -44.83 -76.10
N GLU A 216 -2.35 -45.35 -75.34
CA GLU A 216 -3.23 -46.45 -75.76
C GLU A 216 -4.09 -46.04 -76.97
N SER A 217 -4.69 -44.85 -76.95
CA SER A 217 -5.43 -44.29 -78.08
C SER A 217 -4.55 -44.13 -79.32
N ARG A 218 -3.30 -43.67 -79.18
CA ARG A 218 -2.36 -43.57 -80.31
C ARG A 218 -1.98 -44.95 -80.84
N ASN A 219 -1.79 -45.94 -79.97
CA ASN A 219 -1.48 -47.32 -80.36
C ASN A 219 -2.67 -47.97 -81.09
N LEU A 220 -3.88 -47.85 -80.52
CA LEU A 220 -5.13 -48.29 -81.15
C LEU A 220 -5.41 -47.54 -82.46
N SER A 221 -5.14 -46.23 -82.52
CA SER A 221 -5.29 -45.43 -83.72
C SER A 221 -4.31 -45.87 -84.80
N SER A 222 -3.06 -46.17 -84.43
CA SER A 222 -2.07 -46.78 -85.32
C SER A 222 -2.52 -48.17 -85.78
N ASP A 223 -3.04 -49.02 -84.89
CA ASP A 223 -3.59 -50.35 -85.23
C ASP A 223 -4.83 -50.25 -86.15
N THR A 224 -5.70 -49.26 -85.93
CA THR A 224 -6.83 -48.96 -86.83
C THR A 224 -6.39 -48.32 -88.14
N LEU A 225 -5.28 -47.58 -88.18
CA LEU A 225 -4.70 -47.05 -89.41
C LEU A 225 -4.06 -48.19 -90.22
N PHE A 226 -3.47 -49.19 -89.54
CA PHE A 226 -3.06 -50.44 -90.16
C PHE A 226 -4.27 -51.26 -90.67
N HIS A 227 -5.44 -51.18 -90.01
CA HIS A 227 -6.68 -51.80 -90.52
C HIS A 227 -7.38 -50.98 -91.62
N CYS A 228 -7.41 -49.65 -91.57
CA CYS A 228 -8.05 -48.75 -92.56
C CYS A 228 -7.26 -48.67 -93.86
N LYS A 229 -5.93 -48.83 -93.81
CA LYS A 229 -5.13 -49.03 -95.03
C LYS A 229 -5.44 -50.33 -95.79
N THR A 230 -6.28 -51.20 -95.22
CA THR A 230 -6.80 -52.38 -95.92
C THR A 230 -8.25 -52.18 -96.40
N GLN A 231 -8.90 -51.03 -96.16
CA GLN A 231 -10.34 -50.83 -96.46
C GLN A 231 -10.77 -49.50 -97.09
N GLU A 232 -9.88 -48.52 -97.32
CA GLU A 232 -10.22 -47.24 -97.98
C GLU A 232 -9.76 -47.14 -99.45
N GLU A 233 -9.91 -48.22 -100.22
CA GLU A 233 -10.12 -48.13 -101.68
C GLU A 233 -11.54 -48.59 -101.94
N HIS A 234 -12.53 -47.68 -101.91
CA HIS A 234 -13.87 -47.77 -102.52
C HIS A 234 -14.85 -46.88 -101.74
N LYS A 235 -15.10 -45.65 -102.23
CA LYS A 235 -16.43 -45.12 -102.58
C LYS A 235 -16.39 -43.61 -102.76
N GLU A 236 -16.61 -43.22 -104.01
CA GLU A 236 -16.86 -41.87 -104.51
C GLU A 236 -18.31 -41.41 -104.24
N GLU A 237 -18.50 -40.09 -104.42
CA GLU A 237 -19.74 -39.38 -104.82
C GLU A 237 -20.94 -39.32 -103.84
N LYS A 238 -21.22 -38.11 -103.32
CA LYS A 238 -22.43 -37.30 -103.65
C LYS A 238 -22.65 -36.08 -102.72
N GLN A 239 -23.20 -35.03 -103.35
CA GLN A 239 -24.05 -33.93 -102.83
C GLN A 239 -23.42 -32.65 -102.25
N GLU A 240 -23.43 -31.62 -103.11
CA GLU A 240 -23.58 -30.21 -102.78
C GLU A 240 -25.01 -29.93 -102.29
N GLU A 241 -25.18 -29.27 -101.14
CA GLU A 241 -26.27 -28.30 -100.90
C GLU A 241 -26.00 -27.42 -99.66
N ILE A 242 -25.94 -26.11 -99.92
CA ILE A 242 -26.36 -24.92 -99.14
C ILE A 242 -25.73 -24.57 -97.76
N GLN A 243 -25.38 -23.29 -97.68
CA GLN A 243 -25.35 -22.35 -96.54
C GLN A 243 -23.98 -22.07 -95.91
N LYS A 244 -23.40 -20.91 -96.26
CA LYS A 244 -23.29 -19.75 -95.35
C LYS A 244 -22.73 -18.51 -96.05
N GLU A 245 -23.66 -17.55 -96.19
CA GLU A 245 -23.49 -16.11 -96.42
C GLU A 245 -22.47 -15.50 -95.42
N GLU A 246 -21.46 -14.80 -95.92
CA GLU A 246 -21.37 -13.36 -96.23
C GLU A 246 -20.96 -12.48 -95.04
N LYS A 247 -19.82 -11.79 -95.24
CA LYS A 247 -19.43 -10.55 -94.58
C LYS A 247 -19.00 -9.57 -95.66
N GLN A 248 -19.62 -8.37 -95.61
CA GLN A 248 -19.04 -7.02 -95.83
C GLN A 248 -18.35 -6.78 -97.19
N GLU A 249 -18.63 -5.75 -97.97
CA GLU A 249 -18.69 -4.30 -97.67
C GLU A 249 -18.87 -3.58 -99.04
N GLU A 250 -19.61 -2.47 -99.14
CA GLU A 250 -19.37 -1.34 -100.09
C GLU A 250 -20.45 -0.25 -99.86
N LYS A 251 -20.07 0.94 -99.35
CA LYS A 251 -19.71 2.21 -100.05
C LYS A 251 -20.89 3.05 -100.56
N GLU A 252 -20.98 4.23 -99.94
CA GLU A 252 -20.97 5.56 -100.59
C GLU A 252 -22.15 5.95 -101.49
N GLU A 253 -22.94 6.95 -101.07
CA GLU A 253 -23.17 8.14 -101.92
C GLU A 253 -23.87 9.28 -101.18
N THR A 254 -23.42 10.49 -101.51
CA THR A 254 -23.88 11.79 -101.02
C THR A 254 -24.70 12.43 -102.13
N LEU A 255 -25.94 12.88 -101.92
CA LEU A 255 -26.55 13.85 -102.84
C LEU A 255 -27.69 14.70 -102.23
N LYS A 256 -27.35 15.97 -102.03
CA LYS A 256 -28.10 17.25 -102.14
C LYS A 256 -29.63 17.21 -102.36
N GLU A 257 -30.30 18.07 -101.58
CA GLU A 257 -31.62 18.65 -101.89
C GLU A 257 -31.70 19.20 -103.33
N PRO A 258 -32.92 19.26 -103.88
CA PRO A 258 -33.41 20.59 -104.24
C PRO A 258 -34.84 20.86 -103.75
N GLN A 259 -35.06 22.10 -103.34
CA GLN A 259 -36.36 22.71 -103.13
C GLN A 259 -37.16 22.70 -104.45
N GLN A 260 -38.35 22.09 -104.45
CA GLN A 260 -39.41 22.42 -105.40
C GLN A 260 -40.68 22.81 -104.64
N ARG A 261 -41.01 24.11 -104.75
CA ARG A 261 -42.34 24.63 -104.52
C ARG A 261 -43.29 23.95 -105.50
N LEU A 262 -44.15 23.08 -105.01
CA LEU A 262 -45.38 22.70 -105.70
C LEU A 262 -46.53 22.98 -104.75
N VAL A 263 -47.22 24.09 -105.00
CA VAL A 263 -48.50 24.41 -104.37
C VAL A 263 -49.51 23.41 -104.94
N CYS A 264 -49.53 22.21 -104.38
CA CYS A 264 -50.63 21.28 -104.56
C CYS A 264 -51.73 21.71 -103.60
N ARG A 265 -52.89 22.05 -104.16
CA ARG A 265 -54.16 22.19 -103.44
C ARG A 265 -54.39 20.87 -102.70
N ALA A 266 -53.94 20.81 -101.45
CA ALA A 266 -53.99 19.60 -100.64
C ALA A 266 -55.44 19.14 -100.57
N SER A 267 -55.72 17.95 -101.08
CA SER A 267 -57.02 17.33 -100.87
C SER A 267 -57.22 17.22 -99.35
N PRO A 268 -58.45 17.40 -98.82
CA PRO A 268 -58.73 17.32 -97.39
C PRO A 268 -58.18 16.04 -96.73
N GLN A 269 -58.07 14.96 -97.50
CA GLN A 269 -57.53 13.67 -97.09
C GLN A 269 -56.01 13.69 -96.81
N MET A 270 -55.21 14.41 -97.60
CA MET A 270 -53.76 14.50 -97.36
C MET A 270 -53.41 15.34 -96.13
N ASN A 271 -54.15 16.43 -95.87
CA ASN A 271 -54.00 17.22 -94.65
C ASN A 271 -54.38 16.43 -93.39
N LEU A 272 -55.42 15.59 -93.47
CA LEU A 272 -55.82 14.69 -92.38
C LEU A 272 -54.74 13.63 -92.11
N LEU A 273 -54.11 13.09 -93.15
CA LEU A 273 -53.02 12.13 -93.01
C LEU A 273 -51.79 12.77 -92.35
N THR A 274 -51.38 13.96 -92.80
CA THR A 274 -50.25 14.71 -92.22
C THR A 274 -50.48 15.10 -90.77
N THR A 275 -51.72 15.49 -90.40
CA THR A 275 -52.08 15.77 -89.01
C THR A 275 -52.11 14.51 -88.16
N MET A 276 -52.61 13.38 -88.67
CA MET A 276 -52.59 12.09 -87.98
C MET A 276 -51.15 11.63 -87.69
N PHE A 277 -50.24 11.70 -88.66
CA PHE A 277 -48.83 11.36 -88.44
C PHE A 277 -48.15 12.28 -87.42
N ARG A 278 -48.47 13.58 -87.44
CA ARG A 278 -47.96 14.54 -86.44
C ARG A 278 -48.42 14.18 -85.04
N LEU A 279 -49.72 13.92 -84.87
CA LEU A 279 -50.32 13.55 -83.57
C LEU A 279 -49.76 12.21 -83.05
N ARG A 280 -49.53 11.22 -83.91
CA ARG A 280 -48.87 9.96 -83.50
C ARG A 280 -47.44 10.19 -83.02
N ARG A 281 -46.69 11.06 -83.69
CA ARG A 281 -45.33 11.42 -83.28
C ARG A 281 -45.31 12.19 -81.98
N GLU A 282 -46.27 13.08 -81.76
CA GLU A 282 -46.47 13.80 -80.50
C GLU A 282 -46.89 12.87 -79.36
N LEU A 283 -47.79 11.92 -79.61
CA LEU A 283 -48.17 10.87 -78.65
C LEU A 283 -46.96 10.02 -78.25
N HIS A 284 -46.16 9.57 -79.22
CA HIS A 284 -44.98 8.77 -78.93
C HIS A 284 -43.93 9.55 -78.12
N ARG A 285 -43.69 10.83 -78.46
CA ARG A 285 -42.83 11.71 -77.64
C ARG A 285 -43.40 11.92 -76.23
N ALA A 286 -44.70 12.05 -76.08
CA ALA A 286 -45.35 12.19 -74.77
C ALA A 286 -45.23 10.89 -73.95
N GLU A 287 -45.33 9.72 -74.59
CA GLU A 287 -45.08 8.42 -73.96
C GLU A 287 -43.62 8.27 -73.51
N GLU A 288 -42.65 8.62 -74.37
CA GLU A 288 -41.22 8.62 -74.00
C GLU A 288 -40.91 9.60 -72.86
N GLN A 289 -41.54 10.79 -72.85
CA GLN A 289 -41.40 11.74 -71.74
C GLN A 289 -42.02 11.18 -70.46
N LYS A 290 -43.14 10.48 -70.56
CA LYS A 290 -43.76 9.80 -69.42
C LYS A 290 -42.84 8.70 -68.87
N THR A 291 -42.25 7.85 -69.71
CA THR A 291 -41.32 6.81 -69.23
C THR A 291 -40.10 7.42 -68.54
N LYS A 292 -39.47 8.45 -69.13
CA LYS A 292 -38.36 9.18 -68.51
C LYS A 292 -38.73 9.79 -67.17
N SER A 293 -39.90 10.44 -67.08
CA SER A 293 -40.37 11.04 -65.82
C SER A 293 -40.64 10.01 -64.72
N VAL A 294 -41.02 8.78 -65.09
CA VAL A 294 -41.21 7.67 -64.15
C VAL A 294 -39.87 7.14 -63.68
N GLU A 295 -38.90 6.95 -64.58
CA GLU A 295 -37.53 6.54 -64.25
C GLU A 295 -36.85 7.55 -63.31
N GLU A 296 -36.93 8.85 -63.62
CA GLU A 296 -36.41 9.93 -62.76
C GLU A 296 -37.08 9.94 -61.37
N LYS A 297 -38.40 9.67 -61.32
CA LYS A 297 -39.13 9.57 -60.05
C LYS A 297 -38.64 8.38 -59.23
N GLU A 298 -38.45 7.21 -59.85
CA GLU A 298 -37.92 6.02 -59.17
C GLU A 298 -36.50 6.25 -58.65
N GLU A 299 -35.64 6.92 -59.42
CA GLU A 299 -34.29 7.31 -58.98
C GLU A 299 -34.33 8.27 -57.78
N LEU A 300 -35.21 9.28 -57.83
CA LEU A 300 -35.41 10.20 -56.71
C LEU A 300 -35.98 9.49 -55.48
N ASP A 301 -36.91 8.54 -55.64
CA ASP A 301 -37.47 7.76 -54.56
C ASP A 301 -36.40 6.87 -53.89
N LEU A 302 -35.50 6.27 -54.68
CA LEU A 302 -34.35 5.52 -54.17
C LEU A 302 -33.37 6.42 -53.40
N ARG A 303 -33.02 7.59 -53.95
CA ARG A 303 -32.19 8.59 -53.25
C ARG A 303 -32.85 9.07 -51.95
N CYS A 304 -34.16 9.32 -51.97
CA CYS A 304 -34.91 9.69 -50.77
C CYS A 304 -34.90 8.57 -49.72
N ALA A 305 -35.02 7.31 -50.13
CA ALA A 305 -34.94 6.17 -49.23
C ALA A 305 -33.54 6.03 -48.60
N GLN A 306 -32.49 6.20 -49.40
CA GLN A 306 -31.10 6.18 -48.94
C GLN A 306 -30.84 7.28 -47.91
N LEU A 307 -31.17 8.54 -48.23
CA LEU A 307 -31.01 9.67 -47.31
C LEU A 307 -31.80 9.49 -46.01
N LYS A 308 -33.01 8.90 -46.06
CA LYS A 308 -33.79 8.56 -44.85
C LYS A 308 -33.07 7.51 -44.00
N GLY A 309 -32.37 6.56 -44.62
CA GLY A 309 -31.51 5.60 -43.95
C GLY A 309 -30.33 6.28 -43.26
N ASP A 310 -29.61 7.13 -44.00
CA ASP A 310 -28.44 7.86 -43.50
C ASP A 310 -28.78 8.75 -42.30
N VAL A 311 -29.89 9.51 -42.38
CA VAL A 311 -30.36 10.33 -41.25
C VAL A 311 -30.64 9.49 -40.00
N LYS A 312 -31.18 8.27 -40.15
CA LYS A 312 -31.40 7.36 -39.02
C LYS A 312 -30.06 6.87 -38.44
N MET A 313 -29.11 6.51 -39.30
CA MET A 313 -27.77 6.09 -38.90
C MET A 313 -27.04 7.21 -38.15
N TYR A 314 -27.01 8.43 -38.69
CA TYR A 314 -26.40 9.59 -38.02
C TYR A 314 -27.07 9.92 -36.69
N ARG A 315 -28.41 9.84 -36.60
CA ARG A 315 -29.11 10.01 -35.33
C ARG A 315 -28.72 8.95 -34.31
N GLN A 316 -28.55 7.70 -34.72
CA GLN A 316 -28.13 6.63 -33.82
C GLN A 316 -26.68 6.80 -33.37
N GLN A 317 -25.79 7.16 -34.30
CA GLN A 317 -24.40 7.48 -34.01
C GLN A 317 -24.31 8.65 -33.02
N ASN A 318 -25.00 9.77 -33.26
CA ASN A 318 -25.03 10.91 -32.34
C ASN A 318 -25.54 10.53 -30.95
N LYS A 319 -26.59 9.70 -30.85
CA LYS A 319 -27.08 9.19 -29.56
C LYS A 319 -26.03 8.35 -28.84
N GLN A 320 -25.27 7.53 -29.55
CA GLN A 320 -24.19 6.73 -28.97
C GLN A 320 -23.03 7.63 -28.51
N THR A 321 -22.62 8.59 -29.32
CA THR A 321 -21.57 9.57 -28.96
C THR A 321 -21.97 10.39 -27.74
N LEU A 322 -23.22 10.83 -27.63
CA LEU A 322 -23.71 11.54 -26.44
C LEU A 322 -23.64 10.67 -25.17
N ARG A 323 -24.04 9.40 -25.25
CA ARG A 323 -23.92 8.47 -24.11
C ARG A 323 -22.47 8.25 -23.68
N GLN A 324 -21.56 8.13 -24.64
CA GLN A 324 -20.12 8.01 -24.35
C GLN A 324 -19.60 9.29 -23.68
N LEU A 325 -20.03 10.47 -24.15
CA LEU A 325 -19.64 11.74 -23.55
C LEU A 325 -20.17 11.87 -22.10
N GLU A 326 -21.42 11.47 -21.86
CA GLU A 326 -22.01 11.42 -20.51
C GLU A 326 -21.24 10.47 -19.57
N GLU A 327 -20.78 9.33 -20.06
CA GLU A 327 -19.91 8.41 -19.31
C GLU A 327 -18.57 9.05 -18.95
N VAL A 328 -17.93 9.73 -19.91
CA VAL A 328 -16.66 10.45 -19.69
C VAL A 328 -16.85 11.56 -18.67
N ILE A 329 -17.93 12.34 -18.75
CA ILE A 329 -18.25 13.40 -17.78
C ILE A 329 -18.44 12.79 -16.39
N ARG A 330 -19.19 11.69 -16.27
CA ARG A 330 -19.40 11.01 -14.98
C ARG A 330 -18.11 10.51 -14.37
N GLU A 331 -17.22 9.88 -15.14
CA GLU A 331 -15.93 9.41 -14.62
C GLU A 331 -15.00 10.57 -14.27
N ARG A 332 -15.00 11.66 -15.06
CA ARG A 332 -14.27 12.90 -14.71
C ARG A 332 -14.75 13.48 -13.39
N ASP A 333 -16.06 13.64 -13.23
CA ASP A 333 -16.63 14.27 -12.02
C ASP A 333 -16.36 13.41 -10.78
N LYS A 334 -16.45 12.08 -10.93
CA LYS A 334 -16.06 11.13 -9.88
C LYS A 334 -14.57 11.24 -9.52
N ALA A 335 -13.68 11.38 -10.52
CA ALA A 335 -12.25 11.58 -10.28
C ALA A 335 -11.98 12.91 -9.54
N LEU A 336 -12.67 13.99 -9.93
CA LEU A 336 -12.57 15.30 -9.25
C LEU A 336 -13.03 15.22 -7.79
N VAL A 337 -14.16 14.57 -7.51
CA VAL A 337 -14.66 14.37 -6.15
C VAL A 337 -13.68 13.54 -5.32
N SER A 338 -13.14 12.45 -5.89
CA SER A 338 -12.15 11.62 -5.20
C SER A 338 -10.87 12.40 -4.90
N GLN A 339 -10.41 13.24 -5.83
CA GLN A 339 -9.24 14.08 -5.63
C GLN A 339 -9.48 15.13 -4.53
N ALA A 340 -10.64 15.78 -4.52
CA ALA A 340 -11.01 16.75 -3.50
C ALA A 340 -11.07 16.12 -2.09
N GLN A 341 -11.63 14.90 -1.99
CA GLN A 341 -11.65 14.14 -0.73
C GLN A 341 -10.23 13.85 -0.21
N GLN A 342 -9.34 13.37 -1.07
CA GLN A 342 -7.95 13.10 -0.70
C GLN A 342 -7.22 14.38 -0.26
N GLN A 343 -7.45 15.51 -0.94
CA GLN A 343 -6.86 16.78 -0.56
C GLN A 343 -7.34 17.25 0.82
N GLU A 344 -8.62 17.08 1.13
CA GLU A 344 -9.18 17.42 2.44
C GLU A 344 -8.61 16.51 3.56
N GLU A 345 -8.46 15.22 3.30
CA GLU A 345 -7.79 14.29 4.24
C GLU A 345 -6.35 14.72 4.52
N VAL A 346 -5.58 15.09 3.48
CA VAL A 346 -4.22 15.61 3.64
C VAL A 346 -4.21 16.91 4.44
N ARG A 347 -5.17 17.82 4.20
CA ARG A 347 -5.31 19.07 4.96
C ARG A 347 -5.51 18.81 6.45
N LEU A 348 -6.38 17.86 6.80
CA LEU A 348 -6.66 17.47 8.19
C LEU A 348 -5.44 16.84 8.86
N LEU A 349 -4.75 15.91 8.19
CA LEU A 349 -3.54 15.29 8.73
C LEU A 349 -2.41 16.30 8.95
N LEU A 350 -2.28 17.30 8.07
CA LEU A 350 -1.32 18.38 8.26
C LEU A 350 -1.65 19.23 9.50
N GLN A 351 -2.93 19.56 9.68
CA GLN A 351 -3.40 20.30 10.85
C GLN A 351 -3.13 19.51 12.16
N GLU A 352 -3.40 18.21 12.17
CA GLU A 352 -3.14 17.35 13.33
C GLU A 352 -1.63 17.26 13.64
N LYS A 353 -0.80 17.08 12.60
CA LYS A 353 0.66 17.09 12.73
C LYS A 353 1.17 18.43 13.30
N ASP A 354 0.57 19.55 12.91
CA ASP A 354 0.93 20.86 13.44
C ASP A 354 0.51 21.03 14.92
N GLN A 355 -0.62 20.47 15.33
CA GLN A 355 -1.02 20.39 16.75
C GLN A 355 -0.02 19.55 17.57
N TYR A 356 0.42 18.40 17.07
CA TYR A 356 1.45 17.61 17.76
C TYR A 356 2.78 18.35 17.85
N ARG A 357 3.18 19.09 16.81
CA ARG A 357 4.39 19.93 16.85
C ARG A 357 4.30 21.02 17.90
N GLU A 358 3.11 21.58 18.12
CA GLU A 358 2.87 22.54 19.20
C GLU A 358 2.96 21.89 20.58
N GLN A 359 2.34 20.72 20.77
CA GLN A 359 2.46 19.97 22.03
C GLN A 359 3.90 19.60 22.36
N VAL A 360 4.68 19.14 21.37
CA VAL A 360 6.10 18.83 21.53
C VAL A 360 6.89 20.07 21.92
N ARG A 361 6.65 21.22 21.27
CA ARG A 361 7.30 22.49 21.64
C ARG A 361 7.01 22.87 23.09
N HIS A 362 5.75 22.82 23.50
CA HIS A 362 5.36 23.15 24.87
C HIS A 362 5.95 22.18 25.92
N LEU A 363 6.05 20.89 25.60
CA LEU A 363 6.71 19.92 26.47
C LEU A 363 8.23 20.16 26.54
N ALA A 364 8.87 20.50 25.42
CA ALA A 364 10.28 20.87 25.39
C ALA A 364 10.54 22.10 26.26
N GLU A 365 9.74 23.16 26.10
CA GLU A 365 9.83 24.38 26.93
C GLU A 365 9.68 24.09 28.43
N LYS A 366 8.78 23.16 28.80
CA LYS A 366 8.63 22.71 30.19
C LYS A 366 9.85 21.92 30.68
N SER A 367 10.42 21.06 29.84
CA SER A 367 11.64 20.31 30.15
C SER A 367 12.80 21.27 30.40
N ASP A 368 13.03 22.20 29.47
CA ASP A 368 14.09 23.21 29.57
C ASP A 368 13.93 24.06 30.83
N LYS A 369 12.69 24.46 31.18
CA LYS A 369 12.41 25.20 32.41
C LYS A 369 12.79 24.40 33.66
N MET A 370 12.47 23.12 33.71
CA MET A 370 12.81 22.26 34.84
C MET A 370 14.32 22.02 34.93
N GLU A 371 14.99 21.86 33.79
CA GLU A 371 16.45 21.72 33.72
C GLU A 371 17.16 22.98 34.24
N LEU A 372 16.69 24.17 33.85
CA LEU A 372 17.21 25.44 34.36
C LEU A 372 17.04 25.57 35.89
N LEU A 373 15.89 25.16 36.44
CA LEU A 373 15.66 25.15 37.89
C LEU A 373 16.59 24.17 38.61
N LEU A 374 16.80 22.99 38.02
CA LEU A 374 17.70 21.98 38.56
C LEU A 374 19.14 22.49 38.58
N LEU A 375 19.64 23.05 37.47
CA LEU A 375 20.98 23.64 37.40
C LEU A 375 21.16 24.79 38.41
N ARG A 376 20.14 25.64 38.59
CA ARG A 376 20.16 26.69 39.61
C ARG A 376 20.29 26.10 41.02
N SER A 377 19.48 25.10 41.35
CA SER A 377 19.53 24.45 42.67
C SER A 377 20.87 23.77 42.94
N GLN A 378 21.46 23.13 41.92
CA GLN A 378 22.80 22.54 42.02
C GLN A 378 23.88 23.62 42.21
N GLY A 379 23.75 24.77 41.55
CA GLY A 379 24.63 25.91 41.77
C GLY A 379 24.57 26.44 43.20
N GLU A 380 23.36 26.62 43.74
CA GLU A 380 23.13 27.02 45.13
C GLU A 380 23.71 25.98 46.13
N GLU A 381 23.52 24.69 45.86
CA GLU A 381 24.10 23.60 46.66
C GLU A 381 25.63 23.66 46.66
N LEU A 382 26.26 23.83 45.50
CA LEU A 382 27.72 23.94 45.38
C LEU A 382 28.26 25.17 46.14
N GLN A 383 27.56 26.30 46.09
CA GLN A 383 27.92 27.49 46.85
C GLN A 383 27.86 27.23 48.36
N LEU A 384 26.79 26.58 48.84
CA LEU A 384 26.64 26.20 50.25
C LEU A 384 27.72 25.19 50.68
N ARG A 385 27.99 24.15 49.88
CA ARG A 385 29.08 23.20 50.13
C ARG A 385 30.43 23.91 50.24
N THR A 386 30.69 24.88 49.37
CA THR A 386 31.93 25.69 49.41
C THR A 386 31.99 26.58 50.64
N ARG A 387 30.87 27.19 51.06
CA ARG A 387 30.80 27.98 52.29
C ARG A 387 31.04 27.13 53.54
N ILE A 388 30.44 25.94 53.61
CA ILE A 388 30.68 24.98 54.70
C ILE A 388 32.15 24.60 54.74
N ARG A 389 32.76 24.22 53.61
CA ARG A 389 34.20 23.91 53.52
C ARG A 389 35.08 25.04 54.06
N ARG A 390 34.77 26.29 53.73
CA ARG A 390 35.48 27.47 54.26
C ARG A 390 35.31 27.62 55.77
N MET A 391 34.09 27.48 56.29
CA MET A 391 33.87 27.55 57.74
C MET A 391 34.56 26.41 58.49
N THR A 392 34.52 25.18 57.97
CA THR A 392 35.22 24.04 58.57
C THR A 392 36.73 24.20 58.52
N TYR A 393 37.28 24.72 57.41
CA TYR A 393 38.72 25.01 57.31
C TYR A 393 39.14 26.10 58.31
N ASN A 394 38.37 27.18 58.42
CA ASN A 394 38.64 28.25 59.39
C ASN A 394 38.47 27.77 60.84
N SER A 395 37.50 26.89 61.12
CA SER A 395 37.32 26.28 62.45
C SER A 395 38.49 25.35 62.81
N GLN A 396 38.99 24.58 61.85
CA GLN A 396 40.19 23.74 62.02
C GLN A 396 41.46 24.59 62.19
N GLN A 397 41.57 25.73 61.52
CA GLN A 397 42.64 26.69 61.81
C GLN A 397 42.51 27.26 63.22
N PHE A 398 41.31 27.62 63.68
CA PHE A 398 41.08 28.15 65.02
C PHE A 398 41.43 27.11 66.12
N GLU A 399 41.04 25.84 65.96
CA GLU A 399 41.45 24.78 66.89
C GLU A 399 42.96 24.50 66.86
N ARG A 400 43.60 24.64 65.70
CA ARG A 400 45.06 24.50 65.58
C ARG A 400 45.82 25.68 66.20
N SER A 401 45.22 26.88 66.21
CA SER A 401 45.74 28.06 66.91
C SER A 401 45.55 28.01 68.43
N VAL A 402 44.52 27.32 68.93
CA VAL A 402 44.28 27.14 70.38
C VAL A 402 45.10 25.98 70.96
N SER A 403 45.55 25.03 70.13
CA SER A 403 46.42 23.92 70.54
C SER A 403 47.93 24.24 70.47
N SER A 404 48.32 25.45 70.05
CA SER A 404 49.72 25.81 69.80
C SER A 404 50.27 26.91 70.72
N GLU A 405 49.74 27.04 71.94
CA GLU A 405 50.33 27.87 73.01
C GLU A 405 51.18 27.03 73.98
N GLU A 406 52.04 26.13 73.49
CA GLU A 406 53.25 25.74 74.23
C GLU A 406 54.40 25.57 73.22
N GLU A 407 55.47 26.36 73.46
CA GLU A 407 56.81 26.36 72.86
C GLU A 407 57.08 27.27 71.63
N GLU A 408 57.56 28.49 71.90
CA GLU A 408 58.50 29.26 71.05
C GLU A 408 59.94 28.72 71.30
N GLU A 409 60.81 28.55 70.29
CA GLU A 409 61.71 29.60 69.76
C GLU A 409 62.37 29.19 68.39
N PRO A 410 63.05 30.12 67.67
CA PRO A 410 62.97 30.26 66.21
C PRO A 410 64.23 29.86 65.43
N THR A 411 64.09 29.69 64.11
CA THR A 411 65.18 29.98 63.16
C THR A 411 64.67 30.69 61.91
N GLU A 412 65.34 31.80 61.59
CA GLU A 412 65.10 32.71 60.48
C GLU A 412 65.31 32.07 59.10
N SER A 413 64.50 32.47 58.11
CA SER A 413 65.00 33.26 56.98
C SER A 413 63.89 33.72 56.02
N ALA A 414 63.84 35.05 55.83
CA ALA A 414 63.57 35.82 54.61
C ALA A 414 62.81 35.16 53.44
N SER A 415 61.84 35.79 52.75
CA SER A 415 61.44 37.20 52.63
C SER A 415 60.21 37.29 51.69
N LYS A 416 59.25 38.16 52.03
CA LYS A 416 58.41 39.04 51.14
C LYS A 416 57.80 38.40 49.87
N GLY A 417 56.50 38.45 49.57
CA GLY A 417 55.37 39.24 50.06
C GLY A 417 54.39 39.51 48.90
N SER A 418 53.10 39.71 49.24
CA SER A 418 52.01 40.31 48.44
C SER A 418 51.45 39.54 47.24
N SER A 419 50.14 39.18 47.25
CA SER A 419 48.99 39.95 46.69
C SER A 419 48.91 39.80 45.17
N GLU A 420 47.80 39.66 44.45
CA GLU A 420 46.35 39.65 44.66
C GLU A 420 45.78 39.13 43.30
N GLU A 421 44.54 38.65 43.31
CA GLU A 421 43.54 38.75 42.23
C GLU A 421 43.86 38.48 40.73
N VAL A 422 43.12 37.50 40.20
CA VAL A 422 42.41 37.45 38.90
C VAL A 422 42.67 38.57 37.90
N HIS A 423 43.07 38.20 36.67
CA HIS A 423 42.48 38.73 35.42
C HIS A 423 42.72 37.82 34.21
N SER A 424 41.76 37.87 33.30
CA SER A 424 41.67 37.17 32.02
C SER A 424 42.52 37.83 30.92
N GLY A 425 42.79 37.10 29.84
CA GLY A 425 43.33 37.64 28.56
C GLY A 425 44.40 36.71 27.96
N THR A 426 44.08 35.86 26.97
CA THR A 426 44.13 36.09 25.51
C THR A 426 45.54 36.17 24.89
N SER A 427 45.69 35.46 23.75
CA SER A 427 46.78 35.53 22.75
C SER A 427 48.09 34.88 23.20
N GLY A 428 48.78 34.01 22.46
CA GLY A 428 49.01 33.82 21.03
C GLY A 428 50.48 33.35 20.98
N GLU A 429 50.86 32.33 20.21
CA GLU A 429 51.64 32.46 18.95
C GLU A 429 52.46 31.15 18.86
N ASN A 430 52.32 30.38 17.78
CA ASN A 430 53.20 30.31 16.60
C ASN A 430 54.34 29.28 16.74
N GLU A 431 54.27 28.21 15.94
CA GLU A 431 55.42 27.60 15.27
C GLU A 431 54.97 27.10 13.87
N GLU A 432 55.25 27.89 12.83
CA GLU A 432 55.68 27.36 11.52
C GLU A 432 57.10 26.78 11.71
N VAL A 433 57.64 25.83 10.94
CA VAL A 433 58.02 25.85 9.50
C VAL A 433 58.30 24.37 9.16
N VAL A 434 57.96 23.78 8.00
CA VAL A 434 58.78 23.78 6.76
C VAL A 434 57.97 23.14 5.62
N LEU A 435 57.92 23.87 4.51
CA LEU A 435 57.47 23.49 3.18
C LEU A 435 58.49 22.61 2.44
N GLN A 436 58.02 21.69 1.60
CA GLN A 436 58.73 21.35 0.36
C GLN A 436 57.74 21.01 -0.76
N GLN A 437 57.77 21.81 -1.84
CA GLN A 437 57.13 21.60 -3.14
C GLN A 437 58.21 21.20 -4.16
N GLN A 438 57.87 20.27 -5.07
CA GLN A 438 58.21 20.28 -6.52
C GLN A 438 57.46 19.11 -7.20
N GLU A 439 56.48 19.35 -8.08
CA GLU A 439 56.55 19.39 -9.57
C GLU A 439 57.11 18.09 -10.21
N HIS A 440 56.58 17.43 -11.25
CA HIS A 440 55.89 17.82 -12.49
C HIS A 440 55.12 16.64 -13.18
N CYS A 441 54.12 17.00 -14.00
CA CYS A 441 53.68 16.48 -15.32
C CYS A 441 53.23 15.01 -15.60
N SER A 442 52.00 14.91 -16.13
CA SER A 442 51.45 13.88 -17.05
C SER A 442 52.05 14.02 -18.49
N PRO A 443 51.60 13.36 -19.61
CA PRO A 443 50.43 12.48 -19.85
C PRO A 443 50.64 11.32 -20.89
N VAL A 444 49.51 10.78 -21.42
CA VAL A 444 49.30 9.99 -22.67
C VAL A 444 49.47 8.46 -22.51
N GLY A 445 48.55 7.56 -22.92
CA GLY A 445 47.35 7.58 -23.75
C GLY A 445 47.44 6.50 -24.84
N ARG A 446 46.53 5.50 -24.89
CA ARG A 446 46.05 4.88 -26.14
C ARG A 446 44.93 3.86 -25.97
N ALA A 447 43.98 3.97 -26.89
CA ALA A 447 42.87 3.08 -27.17
C ALA A 447 43.28 1.80 -27.93
N ARG A 448 42.41 0.77 -27.88
CA ARG A 448 41.96 0.03 -29.08
C ARG A 448 40.73 -0.85 -28.82
N GLU A 449 39.96 -0.97 -29.90
CA GLU A 449 38.67 -1.64 -30.11
C GLU A 449 38.76 -3.18 -30.09
N ALA A 450 37.62 -3.87 -29.85
CA ALA A 450 37.11 -4.97 -30.69
C ALA A 450 35.81 -5.60 -30.12
N GLU A 451 34.75 -5.47 -30.93
CA GLU A 451 33.64 -6.37 -31.32
C GLU A 451 33.16 -7.61 -30.51
N HIS A 452 31.85 -7.86 -30.72
CA HIS A 452 31.08 -9.12 -30.71
C HIS A 452 30.34 -9.60 -29.43
N ARG A 453 29.00 -9.46 -29.49
CA ARG A 453 27.92 -10.27 -28.88
C ARG A 453 27.98 -11.74 -29.39
N PRO A 454 27.18 -12.74 -28.92
CA PRO A 454 26.11 -12.73 -27.90
C PRO A 454 26.00 -13.98 -26.98
N SER A 455 25.01 -13.92 -26.06
CA SER A 455 24.03 -15.00 -25.76
C SER A 455 23.92 -15.49 -24.32
N ASN A 456 22.65 -15.75 -23.98
CA ASN A 456 22.09 -16.61 -22.94
C ASN A 456 21.80 -16.05 -21.54
N THR A 457 20.51 -15.69 -21.38
CA THR A 457 19.54 -16.32 -20.45
C THR A 457 20.09 -16.87 -19.14
N ALA A 458 19.66 -16.28 -18.02
CA ALA A 458 18.67 -16.88 -17.11
C ALA A 458 18.56 -16.11 -15.78
N SER A 459 17.32 -15.86 -15.36
CA SER A 459 16.78 -16.25 -14.06
C SER A 459 17.33 -15.53 -12.82
N TRP A 460 16.60 -14.51 -12.38
CA TRP A 460 16.67 -14.03 -11.00
C TRP A 460 15.39 -14.43 -10.27
N ASP A 461 15.50 -15.46 -9.44
CA ASP A 461 14.54 -15.74 -8.38
C ASP A 461 15.32 -15.94 -7.07
N LYS A 462 15.03 -15.07 -6.10
CA LYS A 462 15.15 -15.20 -4.65
C LYS A 462 16.49 -15.61 -4.02
N GLN A 463 17.05 -14.66 -3.27
CA GLN A 463 17.53 -14.88 -1.91
C GLN A 463 17.58 -13.53 -1.17
N THR A 464 16.57 -13.26 -0.35
CA THR A 464 16.61 -12.22 0.67
C THR A 464 16.00 -12.83 1.92
N GLU A 465 16.83 -13.47 2.74
CA GLU A 465 16.71 -13.49 4.20
C GLU A 465 18.10 -13.81 4.73
N ASP A 466 18.75 -12.80 5.33
CA ASP A 466 19.59 -12.93 6.52
C ASP A 466 20.25 -11.57 6.81
N LEU A 467 20.47 -11.30 8.10
CA LEU A 467 21.09 -10.11 8.72
C LEU A 467 20.11 -9.05 9.26
N ILE A 468 19.33 -9.47 10.25
CA ILE A 468 19.01 -8.61 11.40
C ILE A 468 19.70 -9.20 12.63
N SER A 469 20.83 -8.63 13.03
CA SER A 469 21.19 -8.43 14.45
C SER A 469 22.48 -7.63 14.62
N SER A 470 22.49 -6.81 15.68
CA SER A 470 23.59 -5.98 16.21
C SER A 470 23.80 -4.61 15.54
N MET A 471 23.21 -3.57 16.14
CA MET A 471 24.01 -2.54 16.82
C MET A 471 23.12 -1.62 17.64
N THR A 472 23.35 -1.67 18.94
CA THR A 472 22.73 -0.87 19.98
C THR A 472 23.55 0.42 20.19
N ARG A 473 22.85 1.55 20.32
CA ARG A 473 23.31 2.87 20.82
C ARG A 473 24.37 3.60 19.98
N SER A 474 24.44 4.91 19.85
CA SER A 474 23.58 6.08 20.08
C SER A 474 24.51 7.23 19.66
N ASN A 475 24.09 8.15 18.79
CA ASN A 475 24.61 9.53 18.70
C ASN A 475 23.72 10.32 17.73
N PHE A 476 22.73 11.02 18.29
CA PHE A 476 21.78 11.85 17.54
C PHE A 476 22.32 13.29 17.47
N CYS A 477 23.11 13.60 16.44
CA CYS A 477 23.54 14.96 16.16
C CYS A 477 22.41 15.75 15.47
N TYR A 478 21.88 16.76 16.15
CA TYR A 478 20.96 17.75 15.57
C TYR A 478 21.65 18.51 14.44
N ARG A 479 21.36 18.18 13.18
CA ARG A 479 21.77 18.99 12.02
C ARG A 479 20.55 19.72 11.47
N ARG A 480 20.42 20.99 11.86
CA ARG A 480 19.44 21.96 11.34
C ARG A 480 19.68 22.16 9.83
N LYS A 481 19.00 21.39 8.97
CA LYS A 481 19.05 21.60 7.51
C LYS A 481 18.16 22.80 7.15
N ARG A 482 18.81 23.93 6.88
CA ARG A 482 18.25 25.09 6.21
C ARG A 482 17.89 24.65 4.77
N ALA A 483 16.61 24.68 4.42
CA ALA A 483 16.14 24.37 3.07
C ALA A 483 16.56 25.50 2.12
N LEU A 484 17.53 25.23 1.25
CA LEU A 484 17.75 26.03 0.04
C LEU A 484 16.71 25.56 -0.98
N ARG A 485 15.81 26.48 -1.39
CA ARG A 485 14.91 26.29 -2.52
C ARG A 485 15.74 26.10 -3.78
N SER A 486 15.77 24.87 -4.30
CA SER A 486 16.21 24.61 -5.68
C SER A 486 15.09 25.05 -6.63
N LYS A 487 15.43 25.91 -7.59
CA LYS A 487 14.54 26.32 -8.68
C LYS A 487 14.26 25.10 -9.54
N PHE A 488 12.99 24.68 -9.60
CA PHE A 488 12.52 23.72 -10.60
C PHE A 488 12.23 24.52 -11.88
N ASN A 489 12.95 24.20 -12.96
CA ASN A 489 12.65 24.72 -14.28
C ASN A 489 11.40 23.99 -14.79
N SER A 490 10.29 24.72 -14.88
CA SER A 490 9.13 24.31 -15.67
C SER A 490 9.47 24.52 -17.14
N THR A 491 9.71 23.44 -17.88
CA THR A 491 9.67 23.49 -19.35
C THR A 491 8.21 23.50 -19.74
N GLU A 492 7.66 24.69 -19.96
CA GLU A 492 6.35 24.87 -20.60
C GLU A 492 6.42 24.34 -22.03
N TYR A 493 5.54 23.39 -22.34
CA TYR A 493 5.28 22.95 -23.70
C TYR A 493 4.40 24.02 -24.36
N VAL A 494 5.00 24.85 -25.21
CA VAL A 494 4.30 25.85 -26.03
C VAL A 494 3.48 25.11 -27.08
N GLY A 495 2.16 25.13 -26.91
CA GLY A 495 1.20 24.72 -27.93
C GLY A 495 1.11 25.79 -29.01
N ASN A 496 1.27 25.36 -30.26
CA ASN A 496 1.12 26.17 -31.46
C ASN A 496 -0.24 26.90 -31.48
N THR A 497 -0.16 28.20 -31.75
CA THR A 497 -1.23 29.05 -32.25
C THR A 497 -1.70 28.57 -33.61
N LEU A 498 -3.00 28.26 -33.73
CA LEU A 498 -3.76 28.32 -34.97
C LEU A 498 -5.09 28.99 -34.62
N ASP A 499 -5.15 30.29 -34.92
CA ASP A 499 -6.36 31.09 -34.97
C ASP A 499 -7.23 30.60 -36.12
N GLU A 500 -8.43 30.12 -35.81
CA GLU A 500 -9.58 30.12 -36.72
C GLU A 500 -10.85 29.95 -35.88
N SER A 501 -11.47 31.07 -35.48
CA SER A 501 -12.93 31.09 -35.36
C SER A 501 -13.49 32.51 -35.39
N SER A 502 -14.04 32.81 -36.56
CA SER A 502 -15.00 33.86 -36.83
C SER A 502 -16.21 33.72 -35.88
N GLY A 503 -16.40 34.70 -35.00
CA GLY A 503 -17.59 34.82 -34.18
C GLY A 503 -18.76 35.32 -35.01
N SER A 504 -19.84 34.54 -35.05
CA SER A 504 -21.17 35.01 -35.44
C SER A 504 -22.04 35.00 -34.20
N GLU A 505 -22.27 36.19 -33.64
CA GLU A 505 -23.35 36.46 -32.68
C GLU A 505 -24.69 36.32 -33.40
N ILE A 506 -25.58 35.48 -32.87
CA ILE A 506 -27.01 35.58 -33.13
C ILE A 506 -27.66 35.83 -31.78
N THR A 507 -28.07 37.08 -31.56
CA THR A 507 -28.98 37.47 -30.48
C THR A 507 -30.39 37.12 -30.89
N GLU A 508 -31.05 36.24 -30.13
CA GLU A 508 -32.50 36.07 -30.14
C GLU A 508 -33.14 37.30 -29.51
N SER A 509 -34.02 37.97 -30.26
CA SER A 509 -35.05 38.89 -29.77
C SER A 509 -36.16 38.94 -30.82
N ASP A 510 -37.38 38.60 -30.37
CA ASP A 510 -38.74 38.79 -30.94
C ASP A 510 -38.99 38.69 -32.46
#